data_AF-A0A3B9HVW9-F1
#
_entry.id   AF-A0A3B9HVW9-F1
#
_cell.length_a   1.000
_cell.length_b   1.000
_cell.length_c   1.000
_cell.angle_alpha   90.00
_cell.angle_beta   90.00
_cell.angle_gamma   90.00
#
_symmetry.space_group_name_H-M   'P 1'
#
loop_
_entity.id
_entity.type
_entity.pdbx_description
1 polymer ?
#
loop_
_entity_poly.entity_id
_entity_poly.type
_entity_poly.pdbx_seq_one_letter_code
_entity_poly.pdbx_strand_id
1 'polypeptide(L)'
;MASKIKTVDKYILKELLEPFLFGMAFFVAIWLIDLMMELINLIFAKGVPASVVGLFFIYSLPPTLVISFPMALLLANLVAFGRMSSDSEIIALKAGGYSFARVVTP
;
A
#
# COMPACT_ATOMS: atom_id res chain seq x y z
N MET A 1 6.97 -27.31 12.38
CA MET A 1 5.57 -26.97 12.03
C MET A 1 5.60 -26.19 10.71
N ALA A 2 5.72 -26.91 9.59
CA ALA A 2 5.84 -26.28 8.27
C ALA A 2 4.44 -25.83 7.83
N SER A 3 4.17 -24.53 7.95
CA SER A 3 2.95 -23.91 7.42
C SER A 3 2.98 -24.04 5.89
N LYS A 4 2.36 -25.09 5.35
CA LYS A 4 2.00 -25.12 3.94
C LYS A 4 0.96 -24.02 3.75
N ILE A 5 1.34 -22.95 3.06
CA ILE A 5 0.45 -21.86 2.66
C ILE A 5 -0.78 -22.48 1.99
N LYS A 6 -1.94 -22.36 2.63
CA LYS A 6 -3.18 -22.93 2.10
C LYS A 6 -3.67 -22.04 0.95
N THR A 7 -4.50 -22.60 0.07
CA THR A 7 -5.05 -21.86 -1.07
C THR A 7 -5.79 -20.59 -0.63
N VAL A 8 -6.45 -20.63 0.54
CA VAL A 8 -7.13 -19.48 1.16
C VAL A 8 -6.15 -18.36 1.53
N ASP A 9 -5.00 -18.70 2.13
CA ASP A 9 -4.00 -17.70 2.51
C ASP A 9 -3.44 -16.99 1.25
N LYS A 10 -3.16 -17.75 0.17
CA LYS A 10 -2.73 -17.17 -1.12
C LYS A 10 -3.78 -16.27 -1.75
N TYR A 11 -5.05 -16.65 -1.62
CA TYR A 11 -6.17 -15.88 -2.14
C TYR A 11 -6.28 -14.54 -1.40
N ILE A 12 -6.29 -14.56 -0.07
CA ILE A 12 -6.38 -13.34 0.76
C ILE A 12 -5.17 -12.42 0.51
N LEU A 13 -3.96 -12.99 0.40
CA LEU A 13 -2.77 -12.19 0.08
C LEU A 13 -2.85 -11.55 -1.31
N LYS A 14 -3.40 -12.25 -2.30
CA LYS A 14 -3.61 -11.67 -3.64
C LYS A 14 -4.65 -10.55 -3.59
N GLU A 15 -5.72 -10.77 -2.82
CA GLU A 15 -6.80 -9.81 -2.62
C GLU A 15 -6.34 -8.53 -1.92
N LEU A 16 -5.36 -8.64 -1.01
CA LEU A 16 -4.72 -7.49 -0.36
C LEU A 16 -3.72 -6.78 -1.25
N LEU A 17 -2.98 -7.54 -2.08
CA LEU A 17 -1.86 -7.00 -2.86
C LEU A 17 -2.32 -5.97 -3.89
N GLU A 18 -3.43 -6.22 -4.59
CA GLU A 18 -3.95 -5.33 -5.63
C GLU A 18 -4.33 -3.94 -5.05
N PRO A 19 -5.21 -3.83 -4.04
CA PRO A 19 -5.50 -2.58 -3.33
C PRO A 19 -4.29 -1.95 -2.64
N PHE A 20 -3.36 -2.76 -2.12
CA PHE A 20 -2.14 -2.26 -1.48
C PHE A 20 -1.25 -1.52 -2.48
N LEU A 21 -0.97 -2.12 -3.64
CA LEU A 21 -0.16 -1.49 -4.68
C LEU A 21 -0.84 -0.24 -5.23
N PHE A 22 -2.17 -0.29 -5.41
CA PHE A 22 -2.95 0.88 -5.78
C PHE A 22 -2.85 1.99 -4.74
N GLY A 23 -3.09 1.67 -3.46
CA GLY A 23 -2.98 2.62 -2.35
C GLY A 23 -1.58 3.21 -2.22
N MET A 24 -0.55 2.37 -2.36
CA MET A 24 0.84 2.80 -2.32
C MET A 24 1.14 3.80 -3.42
N ALA A 25 0.76 3.49 -4.66
CA ALA A 25 0.93 4.39 -5.79
C ALA A 25 0.14 5.70 -5.59
N PHE A 26 -1.09 5.60 -5.09
CA PHE A 26 -1.95 6.76 -4.83
C PHE A 26 -1.36 7.71 -3.79
N PHE A 27 -0.93 7.20 -2.63
CA PHE A 27 -0.37 8.04 -1.57
C PHE A 27 1.00 8.63 -1.96
N VAL A 28 1.84 7.85 -2.64
CA VAL A 28 3.10 8.37 -3.19
C VAL A 28 2.86 9.45 -4.24
N ALA A 29 1.84 9.29 -5.10
CA ALA A 29 1.46 10.29 -6.10
C ALA A 29 0.98 11.60 -5.46
N ILE A 30 0.21 11.53 -4.38
CA ILE A 30 -0.18 12.72 -3.62
C ILE A 30 1.07 13.45 -3.12
N TRP A 31 2.01 12.71 -2.52
CA TRP A 31 3.23 13.31 -1.97
C TRP A 31 4.15 13.88 -3.06
N LEU A 32 4.16 13.27 -4.25
CA LEU A 32 4.89 13.78 -5.42
C LEU A 32 4.42 15.17 -5.83
N ILE A 33 3.15 15.53 -5.62
CA ILE A 33 2.64 16.87 -5.93
C ILE A 33 3.32 17.92 -5.04
N ASP A 34 3.43 17.64 -3.74
CA ASP A 34 4.12 18.53 -2.80
C ASP A 34 5.62 18.61 -3.12
N LEU A 35 6.23 17.45 -3.44
CA LEU A 35 7.64 17.39 -3.84
C LEU A 35 7.90 18.24 -5.09
N MET A 36 7.02 18.19 -6.11
CA MET A 36 7.16 18.99 -7.32
C MET A 36 7.21 20.49 -7.01
N MET A 37 6.36 20.98 -6.10
CA MET A 37 6.37 22.38 -5.67
C MET A 37 7.71 22.75 -5.01
N GLU A 38 8.27 21.85 -4.19
CA GLU A 38 9.57 22.06 -3.56
C GLU A 38 10.72 22.06 -4.58
N LEU A 39 10.72 21.14 -5.54
CA LEU A 39 11.72 21.08 -6.62
C LEU A 39 11.72 22.36 -7.46
N ILE A 40 10.55 22.89 -7.82
CA ILE A 40 10.41 24.15 -8.55
C ILE A 40 11.02 25.29 -7.72
N ASN A 41 10.72 25.36 -6.43
CA ASN A 41 11.32 26.38 -5.56
C ASN A 41 12.85 26.27 -5.47
N LEU A 42 13.41 25.04 -5.40
CA LEU A 42 14.86 24.83 -5.36
C LEU A 42 15.56 25.29 -6.65
N ILE A 43 14.96 25.03 -7.81
CA ILE A 43 15.53 25.42 -9.12
C ILE A 43 15.39 26.93 -9.33
N PHE A 44 14.18 27.47 -9.24
CA PHE A 44 13.88 28.83 -9.67
C PHE A 44 14.20 29.89 -8.61
N ALA A 45 13.97 29.61 -7.32
CA ALA A 45 14.19 30.59 -6.27
C ALA A 45 15.59 30.52 -5.66
N LYS A 46 16.19 29.32 -5.60
CA LYS A 46 17.51 29.10 -4.97
C LYS A 46 18.65 28.84 -5.97
N GLY A 47 18.35 28.69 -7.27
CA GLY A 47 19.37 28.50 -8.31
C GLY A 47 20.18 27.20 -8.16
N VAL A 48 19.61 26.18 -7.52
CA VAL A 48 20.33 24.93 -7.20
C VAL A 48 20.61 24.11 -8.47
N PRO A 49 21.82 23.54 -8.65
CA PRO A 49 22.14 22.69 -9.80
C PRO A 49 21.18 21.50 -9.95
N ALA A 50 20.77 21.19 -11.18
CA ALA A 50 19.83 20.11 -11.47
C ALA A 50 20.29 18.72 -10.96
N SER A 51 21.61 18.50 -10.85
CA SER A 51 22.18 17.29 -10.25
C SER A 51 21.81 17.12 -8.77
N VAL A 52 21.83 18.21 -8.01
CA VAL A 52 21.47 18.22 -6.58
C VAL A 52 19.96 18.04 -6.42
N VAL A 53 19.16 18.61 -7.33
CA VAL A 53 17.70 18.44 -7.36
C VAL A 53 17.31 16.98 -7.64
N GLY A 54 18.00 16.32 -8.58
CA GLY A 54 17.81 14.88 -8.83
C GLY A 54 18.19 14.02 -7.61
N LEU A 55 19.29 14.36 -6.93
CA LEU A 55 19.65 13.70 -5.66
C LEU A 55 18.58 13.89 -4.58
N PHE A 56 18.08 15.12 -4.43
CA PHE A 56 17.01 15.43 -3.48
C PHE A 56 15.75 14.60 -3.77
N PHE A 57 15.33 14.50 -5.04
CA PHE A 57 14.21 13.66 -5.43
C PHE A 57 14.39 12.20 -5.00
N ILE A 58 15.56 11.61 -5.29
CA ILE A 58 15.86 10.22 -4.91
C ILE A 58 15.86 10.05 -3.38
N TYR A 59 16.45 10.98 -2.63
CA TYR A 59 16.49 10.92 -1.16
C TYR A 59 15.13 11.17 -0.50
N SER A 60 14.22 11.86 -1.18
CA SER A 60 12.86 12.08 -0.70
C SER A 60 11.95 10.86 -0.90
N LEU A 61 12.27 9.92 -1.79
CA LEU A 61 11.45 8.72 -2.01
C LEU A 61 11.39 7.76 -0.81
N PRO A 62 12.52 7.33 -0.18
CA PRO A 62 12.46 6.35 0.91
C PRO A 62 11.59 6.78 2.11
N PRO A 63 11.70 8.02 2.64
CA PRO A 63 10.84 8.47 3.73
C PRO A 63 9.36 8.46 3.35
N THR A 64 9.03 8.89 2.13
CA THR A 64 7.66 8.90 1.62
C THR A 64 7.08 7.50 1.50
N LEU A 65 7.88 6.52 1.08
CA LEU A 65 7.45 5.12 1.06
C LEU A 65 7.17 4.61 2.48
N VAL A 66 8.01 4.95 3.46
CA VAL A 66 7.80 4.51 4.86
C VAL A 66 6.49 5.03 5.44
N ILE A 67 6.14 6.29 5.17
CA ILE A 67 4.88 6.89 5.66
C ILE A 67 3.68 6.37 4.87
N SER A 68 3.82 6.19 3.56
CA SER A 68 2.74 5.71 2.68
C SER A 68 2.41 4.24 2.92
N PHE A 69 3.36 3.44 3.40
CA PHE A 69 3.19 2.01 3.64
C PHE A 69 2.02 1.68 4.59
N PRO A 70 1.96 2.16 5.86
CA PRO A 70 0.85 1.86 6.76
C PRO A 70 -0.49 2.42 6.24
N MET A 71 -0.48 3.54 5.52
CA MET A 71 -1.70 4.12 4.92
C MET A 71 -2.26 3.23 3.81
N ALA A 72 -1.38 2.77 2.90
CA ALA A 72 -1.73 1.84 1.84
C ALA A 72 -2.21 0.50 2.41
N LEU A 73 -1.61 0.04 3.51
CA LEU A 73 -1.99 -1.22 4.16
C LEU A 73 -3.38 -1.13 4.81
N LEU A 74 -3.72 0.01 5.41
CA LEU A 74 -5.08 0.27 5.91
C LEU A 74 -6.10 0.30 4.77
N LEU A 75 -5.80 1.02 3.68
CA LEU A 75 -6.67 1.06 2.51
C LEU A 75 -6.88 -0.36 1.95
N ALA A 76 -5.80 -1.13 1.84
CA ALA A 76 -5.86 -2.48 1.32
C ALA A 76 -6.74 -3.40 2.14
N ASN A 77 -6.58 -3.37 3.47
CA ASN A 77 -7.44 -4.13 4.38
C ASN A 77 -8.91 -3.72 4.23
N LEU A 78 -9.21 -2.42 4.19
CA LEU A 78 -10.59 -1.94 4.05
C LEU A 78 -11.23 -2.38 2.74
N VAL A 79 -10.51 -2.25 1.62
CA VAL A 79 -11.03 -2.59 0.30
C VAL A 79 -11.16 -4.11 0.14
N ALA A 80 -10.11 -4.87 0.46
CA ALA A 80 -10.10 -6.33 0.33
C ALA A 80 -11.16 -7.00 1.20
N PHE A 81 -11.16 -6.72 2.51
CA PHE A 81 -12.14 -7.31 3.41
C PHE A 81 -13.54 -6.74 3.20
N GLY A 82 -13.66 -5.48 2.76
CA GLY A 82 -14.93 -4.90 2.34
C GLY A 82 -15.54 -5.67 1.17
N ARG A 83 -14.75 -5.94 0.13
CA ARG A 83 -15.18 -6.72 -1.04
C ARG A 83 -15.53 -8.16 -0.69
N MET A 84 -14.67 -8.86 0.05
CA MET A 84 -14.95 -10.21 0.53
C MET A 84 -16.21 -10.28 1.41
N SER A 85 -16.52 -9.21 2.16
CA SER A 85 -17.75 -9.13 2.95
C SER A 85 -18.97 -8.89 2.06
N SER A 86 -18.87 -8.01 1.07
CA SER A 86 -19.95 -7.74 0.10
C SER A 86 -20.29 -8.96 -0.75
N ASP A 87 -19.27 -9.72 -1.15
CA ASP A 87 -19.41 -10.96 -1.92
C ASP A 87 -19.79 -12.16 -1.04
N SER A 88 -20.05 -11.95 0.27
CA SER A 88 -20.37 -12.98 1.26
C SER A 88 -19.31 -14.09 1.42
N GLU A 89 -18.09 -13.87 0.95
CA GLU A 89 -16.98 -14.83 1.04
C GLU A 89 -16.54 -15.06 2.49
N ILE A 90 -16.56 -14.01 3.32
CA ILE A 90 -16.27 -14.14 4.77
C ILE A 90 -17.29 -15.08 5.43
N ILE A 91 -18.56 -15.01 5.04
CA ILE A 91 -19.63 -15.87 5.56
C ILE A 91 -19.44 -17.30 5.08
N ALA A 92 -19.12 -17.49 3.80
CA ALA A 92 -18.86 -18.80 3.21
C ALA A 92 -17.64 -19.50 3.87
N LEU A 93 -16.55 -18.77 4.10
CA LEU A 93 -15.36 -19.28 4.81
C LEU A 93 -15.72 -19.69 6.25
N LYS A 94 -16.53 -18.89 6.94
CA LYS A 94 -16.99 -19.20 8.31
C LYS A 94 -17.89 -20.44 8.34
N ALA A 95 -18.80 -20.58 7.37
CA ALA A 95 -19.62 -21.78 7.21
C ALA A 95 -18.80 -23.03 6.87
N GLY A 96 -17.69 -22.85 6.13
CA GLY A 96 -16.70 -23.90 5.84
C GLY A 96 -15.79 -24.26 7.01
N GLY A 97 -16.03 -23.72 8.21
CA GLY A 97 -15.29 -24.03 9.44
C GLY A 97 -14.01 -23.21 9.67
N TYR A 98 -13.74 -22.18 8.84
CA TYR A 98 -12.62 -21.28 9.09
C TYR A 98 -12.99 -20.24 10.15
N SER A 99 -12.18 -20.09 11.18
CA SER A 99 -12.37 -19.03 12.18
C SER A 99 -12.02 -17.67 11.58
N PHE A 100 -12.71 -16.61 12.03
CA PHE A 100 -12.41 -15.24 11.57
C PHE A 100 -10.97 -14.85 11.86
N ALA A 101 -10.44 -15.21 13.03
CA ALA A 101 -9.04 -14.97 13.39
C ALA A 101 -8.06 -15.59 12.37
N ARG A 102 -8.37 -16.78 11.84
CA ARG A 102 -7.53 -17.44 10.83
C ARG A 102 -7.56 -16.71 9.48
N VAL A 103 -8.70 -16.12 9.12
CA VAL A 103 -8.87 -15.34 7.88
C VAL A 103 -8.11 -14.01 7.96
N VAL A 104 -8.06 -13.39 9.14
CA VAL A 104 -7.37 -12.11 9.36
C VAL A 104 -5.86 -12.28 9.53
N THR A 105 -5.38 -13.47 9.89
CA THR A 105 -3.95 -13.81 9.98
C THR A 105 -3.55 -14.89 8.95
N PRO A 106 -3.59 -14.59 7.64
CA PRO A 106 -3.14 -15.50 6.58
C PRO A 106 -1.65 -15.83 6.68
#